data_AF-A0A521PR84-F1
#
_entry.id   AF-A0A521PR84-F1
#
_cell.length_a   1.000
_cell.length_b   1.000
_cell.length_c   1.000
_cell.angle_alpha   90.00
_cell.angle_beta   90.00
_cell.angle_gamma   90.00
#
_symmetry.space_group_name_H-M   'P 1'
#
loop_
_entity.id
_entity.type
_entity.pdbx_description
1 polymer ?
#
loop_
_entity_poly.entity_id
_entity_poly.type
_entity_poly.pdbx_seq_one_letter_code
_entity_poly.pdbx_strand_id
1 'polypeptide(L)'
;MLAVAVGSVLLSGCVGNPFADSKIDPASPVAADVARLTRQDGKFPTFASIPKAPTDIRPLAQYGRDARSVLAEGAALEQATAPGTWTLQGTDDFAEKARRDAGPQIEPPKPGDAEAFARSLRERATPPPRR
;
A
#
# COMPACT_ATOMS: atom_id res chain seq x y z
N MET A 1 -36.89 -60.55 10.05
CA MET A 1 -37.12 -59.93 8.74
C MET A 1 -37.37 -58.45 8.98
N LEU A 2 -36.30 -57.65 8.86
CA LEU A 2 -36.27 -56.22 9.17
C LEU A 2 -35.96 -55.45 7.88
N ALA A 3 -36.64 -54.32 7.69
CA ALA A 3 -36.43 -53.30 6.66
C ALA A 3 -36.81 -53.77 5.23
N VAL A 4 -37.58 -53.04 4.43
CA VAL A 4 -37.45 -51.61 4.09
C VAL A 4 -38.84 -51.07 3.75
N ALA A 5 -39.45 -50.39 4.71
CA ALA A 5 -40.42 -49.33 4.43
C ALA A 5 -39.67 -48.00 4.59
N VAL A 6 -40.06 -46.97 3.84
CA VAL A 6 -39.47 -45.61 3.84
C VAL A 6 -38.25 -45.47 2.93
N GLY A 7 -38.48 -45.25 1.63
CA GLY A 7 -37.39 -44.91 0.71
C GLY A 7 -37.77 -44.28 -0.63
N SER A 8 -39.06 -44.15 -0.98
CA SER A 8 -39.45 -43.85 -2.37
C SER A 8 -40.14 -42.50 -2.61
N VAL A 9 -40.15 -41.57 -1.64
CA VAL A 9 -40.91 -40.30 -1.77
C VAL A 9 -40.04 -39.06 -2.07
N LEU A 10 -38.71 -39.20 -2.19
CA LEU A 10 -37.82 -38.04 -2.34
C LEU A 10 -37.26 -37.80 -3.77
N LEU A 11 -37.82 -38.44 -4.81
CA LEU A 11 -37.28 -38.33 -6.18
C LEU A 11 -38.22 -37.66 -7.21
N SER A 12 -39.33 -37.03 -6.80
CA SER A 12 -40.21 -36.31 -7.75
C SER A 12 -39.84 -34.83 -7.98
N GLY A 13 -38.85 -34.30 -7.26
CA GLY A 13 -38.33 -32.95 -7.52
C GLY A 13 -37.26 -33.01 -8.61
N CYS A 14 -37.65 -32.73 -9.86
CA CYS A 14 -36.85 -32.30 -11.03
C CYS A 14 -37.27 -32.94 -12.37
N VAL A 15 -38.54 -33.31 -12.56
CA VAL A 15 -39.06 -33.61 -13.91
C VAL A 15 -39.64 -32.34 -14.55
N GLY A 16 -38.84 -31.28 -14.59
CA GLY A 16 -39.08 -30.10 -15.40
C GLY A 16 -37.96 -30.02 -16.42
N ASN A 17 -38.29 -29.97 -17.71
CA ASN A 17 -37.29 -29.81 -18.76
C ASN A 17 -36.48 -28.53 -18.49
N PRO A 18 -35.19 -28.60 -18.11
CA PRO A 18 -34.40 -27.41 -17.78
C PRO A 18 -34.09 -26.55 -19.01
N PHE A 19 -34.42 -27.06 -20.20
CA PHE A 19 -34.30 -26.37 -21.48
C PHE A 19 -35.65 -25.85 -22.00
N ALA A 20 -36.72 -25.91 -21.20
CA ALA A 20 -37.99 -25.29 -21.56
C ALA A 20 -37.91 -23.79 -21.31
N ASP A 21 -38.28 -23.01 -22.32
CA ASP A 21 -38.36 -21.56 -22.21
C ASP A 21 -39.34 -21.15 -21.10
N SER A 22 -38.91 -20.21 -20.25
CA SER A 22 -39.77 -19.64 -19.22
C SER A 22 -40.85 -18.77 -19.86
N LYS A 23 -42.11 -18.99 -19.47
CA LYS A 23 -43.24 -18.18 -19.95
C LYS A 23 -43.18 -16.78 -19.33
N ILE A 24 -43.46 -15.75 -20.15
CA ILE A 24 -43.58 -14.37 -19.67
C ILE A 24 -44.85 -14.28 -18.81
N ASP A 25 -44.71 -13.82 -17.57
CA ASP A 25 -45.84 -13.53 -16.69
C ASP A 25 -46.56 -12.25 -17.16
N PRO A 26 -47.85 -12.32 -17.57
CA PRO A 26 -48.59 -11.16 -18.05
C PRO A 26 -48.92 -10.14 -16.95
N ALA A 27 -48.84 -10.49 -15.67
CA ALA A 27 -49.06 -9.56 -14.56
C ALA A 27 -47.83 -8.68 -14.26
N SER A 28 -46.68 -8.97 -14.89
CA SER A 28 -45.45 -8.23 -14.67
C SER A 28 -45.48 -6.85 -15.33
N PRO A 29 -45.05 -5.77 -14.63
CA PRO A 29 -44.99 -4.43 -15.20
C PRO A 29 -44.01 -4.31 -16.38
N VAL A 30 -43.10 -5.26 -16.54
CA VAL A 30 -42.13 -5.31 -17.66
C VAL A 30 -42.48 -6.33 -18.74
N ALA A 31 -43.66 -6.97 -18.67
CA ALA A 31 -44.04 -8.04 -19.60
C ALA A 31 -43.99 -7.60 -21.07
N ALA A 32 -44.44 -6.37 -21.36
CA ALA A 32 -44.41 -5.82 -22.71
C ALA A 32 -42.98 -5.61 -23.23
N ASP A 33 -42.06 -5.15 -22.37
CA ASP A 33 -40.65 -4.95 -22.73
C ASP A 33 -39.91 -6.26 -22.92
N VAL A 34 -40.14 -7.26 -22.06
CA VAL A 34 -39.56 -8.59 -22.22
C VAL A 34 -40.05 -9.24 -23.51
N ALA A 35 -41.36 -9.14 -23.81
CA ALA A 35 -41.92 -9.66 -25.06
C ALA A 35 -41.37 -8.95 -26.30
N ARG A 36 -41.09 -7.65 -26.20
CA ARG A 36 -40.47 -6.87 -27.28
C ARG A 36 -39.01 -7.26 -27.49
N LEU A 37 -38.22 -7.36 -26.43
CA LEU A 37 -36.79 -7.68 -26.48
C LEU A 37 -36.54 -9.11 -26.96
N THR A 38 -37.34 -10.07 -26.54
CA THR A 38 -37.22 -11.48 -26.96
C THR A 38 -37.57 -11.71 -28.43
N ARG A 39 -38.42 -10.84 -29.02
CA ARG A 39 -38.80 -10.90 -30.44
C ARG A 39 -37.94 -10.01 -31.34
N GLN A 40 -37.07 -9.18 -30.77
CA GLN A 40 -36.16 -8.36 -31.54
C GLN A 40 -34.99 -9.21 -32.03
N ASP A 41 -34.76 -9.21 -33.34
CA ASP A 41 -33.56 -9.81 -33.94
C ASP A 41 -32.32 -9.01 -33.49
N GLY A 42 -31.68 -9.50 -32.43
CA GLY A 42 -30.42 -8.97 -31.94
C GLY A 42 -29.26 -9.42 -32.81
N LYS A 43 -28.31 -8.52 -33.11
CA LYS A 43 -27.01 -8.94 -33.65
C LYS A 43 -26.20 -9.57 -32.52
N PHE A 44 -26.31 -10.89 -32.37
CA PHE A 44 -25.48 -11.61 -31.41
C PHE A 44 -24.05 -11.74 -31.95
N PRO A 45 -23.03 -11.47 -31.12
CA PRO A 45 -21.67 -11.77 -31.49
C PRO A 45 -21.55 -13.28 -31.72
N THR A 46 -20.84 -13.64 -32.78
CA THR A 46 -20.51 -15.03 -33.10
C THR A 46 -19.07 -15.31 -32.65
N PHE A 47 -18.66 -16.57 -32.63
CA PHE A 47 -17.24 -16.90 -32.45
C PHE A 47 -16.35 -16.22 -33.50
N ALA A 48 -16.88 -15.92 -34.69
CA ALA A 48 -16.16 -15.19 -35.74
C ALA A 48 -16.01 -13.69 -35.44
N SER A 49 -16.81 -13.11 -34.54
CA SER A 49 -16.64 -11.71 -34.10
C SER A 49 -15.62 -11.54 -32.98
N ILE A 50 -14.99 -12.63 -32.51
CA ILE A 50 -13.88 -12.54 -31.56
C ILE A 50 -12.69 -11.91 -32.30
N PRO A 51 -12.14 -10.78 -31.81
CA PRO A 51 -10.95 -10.18 -32.40
C PRO A 51 -9.78 -11.15 -32.38
N LYS A 52 -8.87 -11.04 -33.35
CA LYS A 52 -7.61 -11.79 -33.31
C LYS A 52 -6.79 -11.38 -32.09
N ALA A 53 -6.00 -12.33 -31.57
CA ALA A 53 -5.07 -12.05 -30.49
C ALA A 53 -4.18 -10.85 -30.87
N PRO A 54 -3.95 -9.91 -29.94
CA PRO A 54 -3.03 -8.80 -30.17
C PRO A 54 -1.62 -9.33 -30.48
N THR A 55 -0.94 -8.69 -31.42
CA THR A 55 0.42 -9.08 -31.86
C THR A 55 1.52 -8.22 -31.24
N ASP A 56 1.11 -7.16 -30.55
CA ASP A 56 1.93 -6.20 -29.81
C ASP A 56 2.18 -6.62 -28.35
N ILE A 57 1.93 -7.88 -28.02
CA ILE A 57 2.27 -8.43 -26.71
C ILE A 57 3.77 -8.76 -26.63
N ARG A 58 4.35 -8.53 -25.45
CA ARG A 58 5.74 -8.91 -25.16
C ARG A 58 5.94 -10.41 -25.44
N PRO A 59 6.93 -10.83 -26.24
CA PRO A 59 7.20 -12.25 -26.46
C PRO A 59 7.68 -12.95 -25.18
N LEU A 60 7.29 -14.21 -24.98
CA LEU A 60 7.61 -15.00 -23.78
C LEU A 60 9.12 -15.00 -23.43
N ALA A 61 9.98 -15.15 -24.44
CA ALA A 61 11.43 -15.13 -24.25
C ALA A 61 11.99 -13.81 -23.67
N GLN A 62 11.24 -12.71 -23.78
CA GLN A 62 11.67 -11.41 -23.27
C GLN A 62 11.36 -11.20 -21.79
N TYR A 63 10.37 -11.91 -21.21
CA TYR A 63 10.04 -11.80 -19.79
C TYR A 63 11.20 -12.22 -18.87
N GLY A 64 12.00 -13.21 -19.28
CA GLY A 64 13.16 -13.68 -18.51
C GLY A 64 14.42 -12.82 -18.63
N ARG A 65 14.45 -11.82 -19.51
CA ARG A 65 15.61 -10.92 -19.65
C ARG A 65 15.66 -9.92 -18.51
N ASP A 66 14.54 -9.27 -18.23
CA ASP A 66 14.40 -8.30 -17.15
C ASP A 66 14.58 -8.97 -15.77
N ALA A 67 14.12 -10.21 -15.61
CA ALA A 67 14.33 -10.96 -14.37
C ALA A 67 15.82 -11.19 -14.06
N ARG A 68 16.64 -11.49 -15.09
CA ARG A 68 18.08 -11.70 -14.90
C ARG A 68 18.81 -10.41 -14.54
N SER A 69 18.44 -9.27 -15.11
CA SER A 69 19.06 -7.99 -14.75
C SER A 69 18.72 -7.60 -13.32
N VAL A 70 17.44 -7.73 -12.91
CA VAL A 70 17.01 -7.44 -11.53
C VAL A 70 17.76 -8.31 -10.51
N LEU A 71 17.93 -9.60 -10.78
CA LEU A 71 18.69 -10.49 -9.89
C LEU A 71 20.17 -10.11 -9.81
N ALA A 72 20.79 -9.75 -10.94
CA ALA A 72 22.18 -9.30 -10.98
C ALA A 72 22.38 -7.97 -10.24
N GLU A 73 21.47 -7.01 -10.43
CA GLU A 73 21.48 -5.73 -9.73
C GLU A 73 21.27 -5.92 -8.21
N GLY A 74 20.38 -6.82 -7.81
CA GLY A 74 20.18 -7.19 -6.41
C GLY A 74 21.45 -7.75 -5.77
N ALA A 75 22.11 -8.70 -6.43
CA ALA A 75 23.37 -9.27 -5.94
C ALA A 75 24.48 -8.20 -5.83
N ALA A 76 24.56 -7.28 -6.80
CA ALA A 76 25.51 -6.17 -6.75
C ALA A 76 25.21 -5.21 -5.59
N LEU A 77 23.94 -4.91 -5.33
CA LEU A 77 23.52 -4.07 -4.20
C LEU A 77 23.88 -4.72 -2.85
N GLU A 78 23.57 -5.99 -2.67
CA GLU A 78 23.93 -6.74 -1.45
C GLU A 78 25.44 -6.66 -1.17
N GLN A 79 26.26 -6.85 -2.21
CA GLN A 79 27.70 -6.73 -2.10
C GLN A 79 28.16 -5.31 -1.77
N ALA A 80 27.56 -4.29 -2.40
CA ALA A 80 27.87 -2.89 -2.14
C ALA A 80 27.47 -2.44 -0.73
N THR A 81 26.43 -3.04 -0.15
CA THR A 81 25.94 -2.74 1.21
C THR A 81 26.45 -3.71 2.28
N ALA A 82 27.39 -4.59 1.95
CA ALA A 82 27.93 -5.54 2.91
C ALA A 82 28.55 -4.80 4.12
N PRO A 83 28.46 -5.35 5.34
CA PRO A 83 29.08 -4.73 6.51
C PRO A 83 30.57 -4.45 6.28
N GLY A 84 31.01 -3.23 6.57
CA GLY A 84 32.40 -2.81 6.38
C GLY A 84 32.73 -2.21 5.00
N THR A 85 31.80 -2.19 4.03
CA THR A 85 31.99 -1.43 2.77
C THR A 85 31.69 0.06 2.94
N TRP A 86 30.92 0.42 3.96
CA TRP A 86 30.62 1.81 4.33
C TRP A 86 31.48 2.20 5.51
N THR A 87 32.48 3.02 5.25
CA THR A 87 33.29 3.70 6.28
C THR A 87 33.00 5.19 6.17
N LEU A 88 32.90 5.88 7.31
CA LEU A 88 32.93 7.34 7.31
C LEU A 88 34.40 7.76 7.17
N GLN A 89 34.72 8.56 6.15
CA GLN A 89 36.04 9.22 6.03
C GLN A 89 35.94 10.67 6.52
N GLY A 90 37.07 11.26 6.91
CA GLY A 90 37.14 12.66 7.33
C GLY A 90 36.44 12.95 8.67
N THR A 91 36.27 11.93 9.52
CA THR A 91 35.67 12.09 10.86
C THR A 91 36.48 13.04 11.74
N ASP A 92 37.80 13.01 11.61
CA ASP A 92 38.70 13.85 12.40
C ASP A 92 38.59 15.32 11.98
N ASP A 93 38.60 15.60 10.68
CA ASP A 93 38.41 16.95 10.13
C ASP A 93 37.02 17.52 10.53
N PHE A 94 35.99 16.68 10.44
CA PHE A 94 34.65 17.04 10.88
C PHE A 94 34.61 17.37 12.39
N ALA A 95 35.23 16.51 13.21
CA ALA A 95 35.28 16.71 14.66
C ALA A 95 36.11 17.95 15.04
N GLU A 96 37.22 18.22 14.35
CA GLU A 96 38.02 19.43 14.53
C GLU A 96 37.27 20.69 14.15
N LYS A 97 36.54 20.66 13.02
CA LYS A 97 35.67 21.76 12.63
C LYS A 97 34.59 22.00 13.69
N ALA A 98 33.92 20.95 14.16
CA ALA A 98 32.91 21.06 15.20
C ALA A 98 33.48 21.67 16.50
N ARG A 99 34.69 21.27 16.91
CA ARG A 99 35.38 21.87 18.08
C ARG A 99 35.72 23.35 17.87
N ARG A 100 36.16 23.74 16.66
CA ARG A 100 36.42 25.15 16.32
C ARG A 100 35.13 25.98 16.33
N ASP A 101 34.05 25.46 15.75
CA ASP A 101 32.76 26.14 15.64
C ASP A 101 32.08 26.29 17.02
N ALA A 102 32.27 25.31 17.92
CA ALA A 102 31.73 25.36 19.29
C ALA A 102 32.38 26.44 20.17
N GLY A 103 33.57 26.92 19.80
CA GLY A 103 34.31 27.92 20.58
C GLY A 103 34.95 27.34 21.85
N PRO A 104 35.56 28.20 22.69
CA PRO A 104 36.22 27.76 23.90
C PRO A 104 35.23 27.14 24.89
N GLN A 105 35.67 26.10 25.60
CA GLN A 105 34.90 25.52 26.70
C GLN A 105 34.74 26.59 27.80
N ILE A 106 33.52 27.09 27.98
CA ILE A 106 33.22 28.02 29.07
C ILE A 106 33.02 27.19 30.33
N GLU A 107 33.82 27.47 31.36
CA GLU A 107 33.67 26.81 32.65
C GLU A 107 32.28 27.15 33.24
N PRO A 108 31.52 26.15 33.71
CA PRO A 108 30.22 26.42 34.30
C PRO A 108 30.37 27.35 35.51
N PRO A 109 29.45 28.30 35.71
CA PRO A 109 29.50 29.22 36.85
C PRO A 109 29.50 28.45 38.17
N LYS A 110 30.24 28.94 39.17
CA LYS A 110 30.32 28.27 40.47
C LYS A 110 28.96 28.38 41.19
N PRO A 111 28.59 27.37 41.99
CA PRO A 111 27.41 27.46 42.83
C PRO A 111 27.49 28.71 43.72
N GLY A 112 26.51 29.62 43.59
CA GLY A 112 26.44 30.87 44.36
C GLY A 112 26.87 32.14 43.61
N ASP A 113 27.54 32.03 42.45
CA ASP A 113 27.96 33.21 41.67
C ASP A 113 26.76 34.08 41.25
N ALA A 114 25.67 33.43 40.83
CA ALA A 114 24.43 34.12 40.47
C ALA A 114 23.80 34.88 41.65
N GLU A 115 23.80 34.27 42.84
CA GLU A 115 23.24 34.88 44.04
C GLU A 115 24.11 36.04 44.55
N ALA A 116 25.44 35.89 44.48
CA ALA A 116 26.39 36.95 44.82
C ALA A 116 26.27 38.15 43.85
N PHE A 117 26.14 37.88 42.55
CA PHE A 117 25.89 38.92 41.55
C PHE A 117 24.55 39.64 41.80
N ALA A 118 23.47 38.89 42.02
CA ALA A 118 22.15 39.45 42.33
C ALA A 118 22.18 40.31 43.60
N ARG A 119 22.92 39.89 44.63
CA ARG A 119 23.14 40.70 45.85
C ARG A 119 23.87 42.00 45.54
N SER A 120 24.94 41.95 44.76
CA SER A 120 25.70 43.15 44.38
C SER A 120 24.87 44.17 43.60
N LEU A 121 23.91 43.71 42.78
CA LEU A 121 22.98 44.58 42.08
C LEU A 121 21.99 45.25 43.03
N ARG A 122 21.46 44.50 44.01
CA ARG A 122 20.54 45.04 45.03
C ARG A 122 21.22 46.09 45.91
N GLU A 123 22.47 45.85 46.31
CA GLU A 123 23.25 46.79 47.13
C GLU A 123 23.55 48.11 46.40
N ARG A 124 23.74 48.05 45.06
CA ARG A 124 24.01 49.23 44.23
C ARG A 124 22.75 49.98 43.80
N ALA A 125 21.57 49.38 43.94
CA ALA A 125 20.34 50.01 43.53
C ALA A 125 19.93 51.12 44.51
N THR A 126 19.72 52.34 43.99
CA THR A 126 19.17 53.43 44.79
C THR A 126 17.66 53.19 45.04
N PRO A 127 17.18 53.22 46.28
CA PRO A 127 15.75 53.04 46.57
C PRO A 127 14.89 54.10 45.88
N PRO A 128 13.69 53.76 45.41
CA PRO A 128 12.77 54.73 44.83
C PRO A 128 12.36 55.80 45.86
N PRO A 129 12.12 57.05 45.44
CA PRO A 129 11.75 58.14 46.34
C PRO A 129 10.42 57.83 47.04
N ARG A 130 10.33 58.21 48.32
CA ARG A 130 9.12 58.03 49.13
C ARG A 130 8.06 59.03 48.67
N ARG A 131 6.83 58.55 48.45
CA ARG A 131 5.64 59.40 48.24
C ARG A 131 5.12 59.91 49.57
#